data_AF-A0A2S8GRB7-F1
#
_entry.id   AF-A0A2S8GRB7-F1
#
_cell.length_a   1.000
_cell.length_b   1.000
_cell.length_c   1.000
_cell.angle_alpha   90.00
_cell.angle_beta   90.00
_cell.angle_gamma   90.00
#
_symmetry.space_group_name_H-M   'P 1'
#
loop_
_entity.id
_entity.type
_entity.pdbx_description
1 polymer ?
#
loop_
_entity_poly.entity_id
_entity_poly.type
_entity_poly.pdbx_seq_one_letter_code
_entity_poly.pdbx_strand_id
1 'polypeptide(L)'
;MTIASLKGIVVDDDAAQLEGDWQANNVVGPFVADGYRHDADSDKGKLAARFETALKPGTYEVRLAFQAHANRAQKVPVTILHQDGTTVKNINQRGKTSPENLFASLGTFHFGRQGTVVISNEGTQGHVAIDAVQFLPQEVVEPK
;
A
#
# COMPACT_ATOMS: atom_id res chain seq x y z
N MET A 1 -5.15 13.97 -1.27
CA MET A 1 -4.91 14.14 -2.73
C MET A 1 -5.94 13.31 -3.47
N THR A 2 -6.37 13.69 -4.68
CA THR A 2 -7.43 12.91 -5.38
C THR A 2 -6.80 11.78 -6.19
N ILE A 3 -7.51 10.65 -6.32
CA ILE A 3 -7.11 9.53 -7.19
C ILE A 3 -6.83 10.04 -8.63
N ALA A 4 -7.70 10.91 -9.15
CA ALA A 4 -7.58 11.46 -10.50
C ALA A 4 -6.32 12.33 -10.72
N SER A 5 -5.70 12.84 -9.65
CA SER A 5 -4.45 13.59 -9.73
C SER A 5 -3.20 12.72 -9.79
N LEU A 6 -3.32 11.43 -9.48
CA LEU A 6 -2.23 10.48 -9.42
C LEU A 6 -2.05 9.75 -10.76
N LYS A 7 -0.79 9.51 -11.14
CA LYS A 7 -0.47 8.68 -12.31
C LYS A 7 -0.71 7.19 -12.01
N GLY A 8 -0.88 6.40 -13.06
CA GLY A 8 -1.08 4.96 -12.94
C GLY A 8 -2.47 4.59 -12.43
N ILE A 9 -2.59 3.40 -11.85
CA ILE A 9 -3.83 2.89 -11.26
C ILE A 9 -3.67 2.94 -9.74
N VAL A 10 -4.65 3.51 -9.06
CA VAL A 10 -4.67 3.63 -7.59
C VAL A 10 -5.87 2.88 -7.05
N VAL A 11 -5.64 2.04 -6.06
CA VAL A 11 -6.67 1.36 -5.26
C VAL A 11 -6.61 1.96 -3.87
N ASP A 12 -7.64 2.69 -3.50
CA ASP A 12 -7.80 3.33 -2.19
C ASP A 12 -8.30 2.32 -1.14
N ASP A 13 -8.15 2.64 0.15
CA ASP A 13 -8.57 1.75 1.23
C ASP A 13 -10.09 1.55 1.28
N ASP A 14 -10.87 2.47 0.70
CA ASP A 14 -12.31 2.31 0.53
C ASP A 14 -12.71 1.15 -0.41
N ALA A 15 -11.82 0.81 -1.35
CA ALA A 15 -11.98 -0.23 -2.34
C ALA A 15 -11.26 -1.53 -1.95
N ALA A 16 -10.51 -1.53 -0.84
CA ALA A 16 -9.80 -2.70 -0.36
C ALA A 16 -10.75 -3.73 0.26
N GLN A 17 -10.42 -5.01 0.08
CA GLN A 17 -11.06 -6.09 0.83
C GLN A 17 -10.40 -6.18 2.21
N LEU A 18 -11.17 -5.96 3.27
CA LEU A 18 -10.67 -5.88 4.64
C LEU A 18 -11.05 -7.13 5.45
N GLU A 19 -10.06 -7.69 6.14
CA GLU A 19 -10.24 -8.70 7.19
C GLU A 19 -9.91 -8.07 8.54
N GLY A 20 -10.78 -8.32 9.53
CA GLY A 20 -10.72 -7.73 10.86
C GLY A 20 -11.20 -6.27 10.92
N ASP A 21 -11.06 -5.64 12.08
CA ASP A 21 -11.69 -4.35 12.37
C ASP A 21 -10.74 -3.16 12.16
N TRP A 22 -10.62 -2.74 10.89
CA TRP A 22 -9.82 -1.58 10.49
C TRP A 22 -10.55 -0.26 10.79
N GLN A 23 -9.97 0.54 11.68
CA GLN A 23 -10.53 1.83 12.07
C GLN A 23 -10.23 2.90 11.03
N ALA A 24 -11.25 3.56 10.50
CA ALA A 24 -11.11 4.69 9.58
C ALA A 24 -10.80 5.99 10.32
N ASN A 25 -9.96 6.84 9.72
CA ASN A 25 -9.62 8.16 10.23
C ASN A 25 -9.30 9.11 9.06
N ASN A 26 -9.64 10.39 9.20
CA ASN A 26 -9.35 11.43 8.21
C ASN A 26 -8.92 12.76 8.85
N VAL A 27 -8.62 12.76 10.15
CA VAL A 27 -8.30 13.98 10.91
C VAL A 27 -6.91 14.50 10.57
N VAL A 28 -5.95 13.60 10.39
CA VAL A 28 -4.55 13.96 10.15
C VAL A 28 -4.14 13.49 8.77
N GLY A 29 -3.94 14.43 7.85
CA GLY A 29 -3.34 14.16 6.54
C GLY A 29 -1.81 14.15 6.56
N PRO A 30 -1.17 13.88 5.41
CA PRO A 30 -1.79 13.64 4.10
C PRO A 30 -2.35 12.22 3.95
N PHE A 31 -3.36 12.08 3.06
CA PHE A 31 -3.90 10.80 2.59
C PHE A 31 -4.44 10.91 1.15
N VAL A 32 -4.71 9.76 0.51
CA VAL A 32 -5.44 9.68 -0.76
C VAL A 32 -6.94 9.71 -0.49
N ALA A 33 -7.70 10.31 -1.42
CA ALA A 33 -9.14 10.48 -1.33
C ALA A 33 -9.59 11.08 0.03
N ASP A 34 -10.37 10.32 0.81
CA ASP A 34 -11.18 10.83 1.92
C ASP A 34 -10.61 10.49 3.31
N GLY A 35 -9.61 9.60 3.41
CA GLY A 35 -9.04 9.22 4.69
C GLY A 35 -8.00 8.11 4.59
N TYR A 36 -7.80 7.41 5.69
CA TYR A 36 -6.96 6.23 5.79
C TYR A 36 -7.53 5.29 6.86
N ARG A 37 -6.98 4.08 6.97
CA ARG A 37 -7.34 3.13 8.03
C ARG A 37 -6.15 2.68 8.84
N HIS A 38 -6.41 2.24 10.07
CA HIS A 38 -5.39 1.63 10.93
C HIS A 38 -5.93 0.49 11.80
N ASP A 39 -5.03 -0.40 12.23
CA ASP A 39 -5.34 -1.57 13.07
C ASP A 39 -5.56 -1.26 14.56
N ALA A 40 -5.47 0.03 14.94
CA ALA A 40 -5.54 0.51 16.32
C ALA A 40 -4.50 -0.12 17.27
N ASP A 41 -3.41 -0.67 16.70
CA ASP A 41 -2.41 -1.46 17.44
C ASP A 41 -3.01 -2.66 18.20
N SER A 42 -4.07 -3.24 17.65
CA SER A 42 -4.84 -4.33 18.26
C SER A 42 -4.89 -5.57 17.34
N ASP A 43 -5.31 -6.71 17.90
CA ASP A 43 -5.59 -7.94 17.16
C ASP A 43 -4.49 -8.34 16.14
N LYS A 44 -3.23 -8.31 16.59
CA LYS A 44 -2.06 -8.65 15.77
C LYS A 44 -2.18 -10.05 15.17
N GLY A 45 -1.95 -10.15 13.87
CA GLY A 45 -2.08 -11.38 13.09
C GLY A 45 -3.50 -11.72 12.65
N LYS A 46 -4.50 -10.86 12.93
CA LYS A 46 -5.90 -11.09 12.52
C LYS A 46 -6.43 -10.07 11.52
N LEU A 47 -5.65 -9.03 11.21
CA LEU A 47 -6.08 -7.99 10.26
C LEU A 47 -5.26 -8.07 8.99
N ALA A 48 -5.97 -8.08 7.86
CA ALA A 48 -5.39 -7.99 6.54
C ALA A 48 -6.19 -7.02 5.66
N ALA A 49 -5.51 -6.35 4.74
CA ALA A 49 -6.12 -5.51 3.73
C ALA A 49 -5.59 -5.89 2.36
N ARG A 50 -6.50 -6.29 1.46
CA ARG A 50 -6.20 -6.78 0.13
C ARG A 50 -6.64 -5.76 -0.92
N PHE A 51 -5.64 -5.17 -1.57
CA PHE A 51 -5.79 -4.23 -2.67
C PHE A 51 -5.64 -5.00 -3.98
N GLU A 52 -6.71 -5.06 -4.78
CA GLU A 52 -6.72 -5.79 -6.05
C GLU A 52 -7.26 -4.89 -7.16
N THR A 53 -6.65 -4.97 -8.34
CA THR A 53 -7.17 -4.33 -9.55
C THR A 53 -6.82 -5.13 -10.80
N ALA A 54 -7.65 -4.97 -11.84
CA ALA A 54 -7.26 -5.36 -13.19
C ALA A 54 -6.11 -4.46 -13.69
N LEU A 55 -5.15 -5.06 -14.40
CA LEU A 55 -4.01 -4.40 -15.00
C LEU A 55 -3.90 -4.77 -16.48
N LYS A 56 -3.17 -3.96 -17.25
CA LYS A 56 -2.65 -4.41 -18.55
C LYS A 56 -1.36 -5.20 -18.26
N PRO A 57 -1.04 -6.26 -19.03
CA PRO A 57 0.24 -6.93 -18.88
C PRO A 57 1.40 -5.95 -19.05
N GLY A 58 2.38 -6.00 -18.14
CA GLY A 58 3.51 -5.08 -18.17
C GLY A 58 4.22 -4.94 -16.82
N THR A 59 5.22 -4.07 -16.80
CA THR A 59 6.02 -3.79 -15.60
C THR A 59 5.50 -2.57 -14.87
N TYR A 60 5.32 -2.69 -13.56
CA TYR A 60 4.79 -1.63 -12.71
C TYR A 60 5.68 -1.43 -11.50
N GLU A 61 5.95 -0.17 -11.16
CA GLU A 61 6.37 0.17 -9.80
C GLU A 61 5.12 0.13 -8.92
N VAL A 62 5.19 -0.63 -7.83
CA VAL A 62 4.13 -0.72 -6.84
C VAL A 62 4.51 0.14 -5.65
N ARG A 63 3.59 0.97 -5.19
CA ARG A 63 3.80 1.87 -4.05
C ARG A 63 2.65 1.74 -3.05
N LEU A 64 2.96 1.85 -1.77
CA LEU A 64 1.99 1.90 -0.68
C LEU A 64 1.97 3.31 -0.10
N ALA A 65 0.80 3.93 -0.07
CA ALA A 65 0.54 5.15 0.69
C ALA A 65 0.27 4.81 2.15
N PHE A 66 0.88 5.58 3.06
CA PHE A 66 0.54 5.60 4.48
C PHE A 66 1.08 6.88 5.12
N GLN A 67 0.38 7.40 6.11
CA GLN A 67 0.92 8.46 6.95
C GLN A 67 1.92 7.88 7.96
N ALA A 68 3.18 8.31 7.87
CA ALA A 68 4.18 7.89 8.82
C ALA A 68 4.04 8.63 10.14
N HIS A 69 4.25 7.90 11.23
CA HIS A 69 4.14 8.43 12.57
C HIS A 69 4.97 7.59 13.55
N ALA A 70 5.43 8.20 14.65
CA ALA A 70 6.35 7.54 15.58
C ALA A 70 5.76 6.28 16.26
N ASN A 71 4.43 6.19 16.36
CA ASN A 71 3.72 5.03 16.92
C ASN A 71 3.46 3.90 15.91
N ARG A 72 3.87 4.04 14.64
CA ARG A 72 3.61 3.03 13.62
C ARG A 72 4.52 1.81 13.75
N ALA A 73 4.20 0.71 13.08
CA ALA A 73 5.06 -0.46 13.01
C ALA A 73 6.25 -0.23 12.06
N GLN A 74 7.41 -0.79 12.41
CA GLN A 74 8.62 -0.69 11.58
C GLN A 74 8.80 -1.86 10.60
N LYS A 75 8.06 -2.94 10.80
CA LYS A 75 8.15 -4.18 10.03
C LYS A 75 6.74 -4.64 9.67
N VAL A 76 6.03 -3.84 8.88
CA VAL A 76 4.71 -4.21 8.36
C VAL A 76 4.89 -5.18 7.21
N PRO A 77 4.39 -6.43 7.29
CA PRO A 77 4.47 -7.37 6.19
C PRO A 77 3.52 -6.96 5.05
N VAL A 78 4.08 -6.86 3.86
CA VAL A 78 3.38 -6.56 2.62
C VAL A 78 3.70 -7.64 1.59
N THR A 79 2.67 -8.33 1.11
CA THR A 79 2.77 -9.41 0.13
C THR A 79 2.30 -8.91 -1.23
N ILE A 80 3.14 -9.05 -2.26
CA ILE A 80 2.86 -8.64 -3.63
C ILE A 80 2.76 -9.92 -4.48
N LEU A 81 1.58 -10.15 -5.07
CA LEU A 81 1.36 -11.26 -6.01
C LEU A 81 1.55 -10.69 -7.42
N HIS A 82 2.59 -11.15 -8.10
CA HIS A 82 2.97 -10.68 -9.44
C HIS A 82 3.15 -11.89 -10.38
N GLN A 83 3.38 -11.64 -11.66
CA GLN A 83 3.45 -12.70 -12.69
C GLN A 83 4.57 -13.71 -12.41
N ASP A 84 5.69 -13.24 -11.87
CA ASP A 84 6.85 -14.09 -11.55
C ASP A 84 6.74 -14.81 -10.20
N GLY A 85 5.63 -14.67 -9.47
CA GLY A 85 5.38 -15.33 -8.19
C GLY A 85 4.93 -14.38 -7.09
N THR A 86 5.38 -14.64 -5.85
CA THR A 86 5.00 -13.87 -4.67
C THR A 86 6.23 -13.29 -4.00
N THR A 87 6.21 -11.98 -3.73
CA THR A 87 7.26 -11.30 -2.97
C THR A 87 6.69 -10.78 -1.65
N VAL A 88 7.40 -11.00 -0.54
CA VAL A 88 7.06 -10.43 0.76
C VAL A 88 8.11 -9.39 1.15
N LYS A 89 7.66 -8.19 1.53
CA LYS A 89 8.52 -7.11 2.04
C LYS A 89 8.05 -6.65 3.40
N ASN A 90 9.00 -6.18 4.22
CA ASN A 90 8.72 -5.48 5.46
C ASN A 90 8.88 -3.98 5.26
N ILE A 91 7.84 -3.21 5.58
CA ILE A 91 7.82 -1.76 5.41
C ILE A 91 7.88 -1.07 6.77
N ASN A 92 8.72 -0.04 6.85
CA ASN A 92 8.82 0.83 8.02
C ASN A 92 7.90 2.03 7.89
N GLN A 93 6.85 2.08 8.71
CA GLN A 93 5.88 3.17 8.71
C GLN A 93 6.20 4.30 9.71
N ARG A 94 7.39 4.30 10.34
CA ARG A 94 7.86 5.42 11.20
C ARG A 94 8.72 6.45 10.47
N GLY A 95 8.96 6.28 9.17
CA GLY A 95 9.82 7.16 8.38
C GLY A 95 9.34 8.62 8.32
N LYS A 96 10.08 9.49 7.65
CA LYS A 96 9.61 10.87 7.43
C LYS A 96 8.58 10.91 6.29
N THR A 97 7.30 11.08 6.61
CA THR A 97 6.32 11.56 5.63
C THR A 97 6.35 13.09 5.56
N SER A 98 6.80 13.63 4.44
CA SER A 98 6.29 14.89 3.91
C SER A 98 5.11 14.57 2.96
N PRO A 99 4.27 15.55 2.58
CA PRO A 99 3.22 15.36 1.55
C PRO A 99 3.75 14.76 0.25
N GLU A 100 5.01 15.07 -0.07
CA GLU A 100 5.76 14.52 -1.20
C GLU A 100 6.31 13.09 -0.98
N ASN A 101 6.20 12.54 0.24
CA ASN A 101 6.64 11.19 0.62
C ASN A 101 5.50 10.31 1.16
N LEU A 102 4.23 10.58 0.81
CA LEU A 102 3.10 9.72 1.23
C LEU A 102 3.28 8.27 0.75
N PHE A 103 3.86 8.09 -0.43
CA PHE A 103 4.07 6.79 -1.06
C PHE A 103 5.46 6.22 -0.77
N ALA A 104 5.51 5.00 -0.24
CA ALA A 104 6.72 4.19 -0.17
C ALA A 104 6.74 3.17 -1.31
N SER A 105 7.87 3.09 -2.03
CA SER A 105 8.04 2.09 -3.09
C SER A 105 8.18 0.68 -2.50
N LEU A 106 7.33 -0.23 -2.97
CA LEU A 106 7.45 -1.67 -2.74
C LEU A 106 8.39 -2.32 -3.76
N GLY A 107 8.74 -1.62 -4.83
CA GLY A 107 9.62 -2.10 -5.90
C GLY A 107 8.88 -2.26 -7.22
N THR A 108 9.57 -2.83 -8.19
CA THR A 108 9.10 -2.97 -9.56
C THR A 108 8.88 -4.44 -9.89
N PHE A 109 7.71 -4.77 -10.41
CA PHE A 109 7.29 -6.16 -10.67
C PHE A 109 6.59 -6.27 -12.03
N HIS A 110 6.68 -7.45 -12.63
CA HIS A 110 5.94 -7.78 -13.85
C HIS A 110 4.56 -8.33 -13.50
N PHE A 111 3.50 -7.81 -14.10
CA PHE A 111 2.12 -8.23 -13.88
C PHE A 111 1.48 -8.70 -15.18
N GLY A 112 0.57 -9.67 -15.04
CA GLY A 112 -0.35 -10.05 -16.10
C GLY A 112 -1.57 -9.13 -16.12
N ARG A 113 -2.76 -9.72 -16.09
CA ARG A 113 -4.04 -8.96 -16.16
C ARG A 113 -4.58 -8.51 -14.80
N GLN A 114 -3.88 -8.83 -13.71
CA GLN A 114 -4.31 -8.54 -12.34
C GLN A 114 -3.08 -8.21 -11.50
N GLY A 115 -3.24 -7.24 -10.59
CA GLY A 115 -2.29 -6.95 -9.53
C GLY A 115 -2.94 -7.12 -8.17
N THR A 116 -2.24 -7.72 -7.22
CA THR A 116 -2.71 -7.87 -5.84
C THR A 116 -1.61 -7.53 -4.86
N VAL A 117 -1.94 -6.70 -3.87
CA VAL A 117 -1.08 -6.36 -2.73
C VAL A 117 -1.87 -6.60 -1.45
N VAL A 118 -1.28 -7.34 -0.51
CA VAL A 118 -1.88 -7.66 0.79
C VAL A 118 -1.01 -7.10 1.90
N ILE A 119 -1.60 -6.29 2.78
CA ILE A 119 -0.95 -5.77 3.97
C ILE A 119 -1.51 -6.56 5.16
N SER A 120 -0.64 -7.06 6.03
CA SER A 120 -1.04 -7.77 7.26
C SER A 120 -0.47 -7.06 8.49
N ASN A 121 -1.13 -7.20 9.63
CA ASN A 121 -0.60 -6.76 10.92
C ASN A 121 0.13 -7.87 11.70
N GLU A 122 0.36 -9.02 11.09
CA GLU A 122 1.06 -10.16 11.70
C GLU A 122 2.48 -9.80 12.14
N GLY A 123 2.84 -10.17 13.38
CA GLY A 123 4.18 -9.95 13.93
C GLY A 123 4.58 -8.48 14.11
N THR A 124 3.66 -7.53 13.91
CA THR A 124 3.94 -6.09 14.00
C THR A 124 3.99 -5.60 15.45
N GLN A 125 4.77 -4.55 15.68
CA GLN A 125 4.84 -3.83 16.97
C GLN A 125 4.59 -2.34 16.72
N GLY A 126 3.45 -1.83 17.20
CA GLY A 126 2.93 -0.51 16.87
C GLY A 126 1.87 -0.56 15.77
N HIS A 127 1.26 0.59 15.50
CA HIS A 127 0.13 0.71 14.58
C HIS A 127 0.50 0.37 13.13
N VAL A 128 -0.34 -0.39 12.46
CA VAL A 128 -0.32 -0.54 11.00
C VAL A 128 -1.35 0.42 10.42
N ALA A 129 -0.92 1.27 9.48
CA ALA A 129 -1.81 2.14 8.71
C ALA A 129 -1.80 1.74 7.23
N ILE A 130 -2.96 1.88 6.58
CA ILE A 130 -3.16 1.70 5.13
C ILE A 130 -3.94 2.90 4.60
N ASP A 131 -3.66 3.29 3.37
CA ASP A 131 -4.32 4.42 2.70
C ASP A 131 -4.59 4.01 1.25
N ALA A 132 -3.55 3.82 0.42
CA ALA A 132 -3.77 3.38 -0.95
C ALA A 132 -2.60 2.55 -1.50
N VAL A 133 -2.85 1.75 -2.52
CA VAL A 133 -1.82 1.10 -3.34
C VAL A 133 -1.85 1.69 -4.75
N GLN A 134 -0.69 2.13 -5.23
CA GLN A 134 -0.51 2.64 -6.58
C GLN A 134 0.32 1.66 -7.43
N PHE A 135 -0.23 1.32 -8.59
CA PHE A 135 0.46 0.61 -9.67
C PHE A 135 0.84 1.63 -10.75
N LEU A 136 2.11 2.04 -10.77
CA LEU A 136 2.63 3.00 -11.72
C LEU A 136 3.30 2.27 -12.90
N PRO A 137 2.72 2.28 -14.11
CA PRO A 137 3.34 1.66 -15.29
C PRO A 137 4.75 2.21 -15.50
N GLN A 138 5.71 1.33 -15.74
CA GLN A 138 7.04 1.71 -16.16
C GLN A 138 7.09 1.66 -17.69
N GLU A 139 7.57 2.74 -18.31
CA GLU A 139 7.90 2.67 -19.73
C GLU A 139 9.04 1.67 -19.92
N VAL A 140 8.95 0.87 -20.98
CA VAL A 140 10.09 0.07 -21.42
C VAL A 140 11.13 1.07 -21.91
N VAL A 141 12.11 1.37 -21.06
CA VAL A 141 13.28 2.11 -21.51
C VAL A 141 14.07 1.16 -22.39
N GLU A 142 13.87 1.24 -23.71
CA GLU A 142 14.76 0.57 -24.64
C GLU A 142 16.18 1.13 -24.43
N PRO A 143 17.19 0.26 -24.25
CA PRO A 143 18.56 0.73 -24.14
C PRO A 143 18.94 1.43 -25.45
N LYS A 144 19.47 2.65 -25.33
CA LYS A 144 20.06 3.40 -26.43
C LYS A 144 21.38 2.76 -26.89
#